data_AF-A0A3D3PMI2-F1
#
_entry.id   AF-A0A3D3PMI2-F1
#
_cell.length_a   1.000
_cell.length_b   1.000
_cell.length_c   1.000
_cell.angle_alpha   90.00
_cell.angle_beta   90.00
_cell.angle_gamma   90.00
#
_symmetry.space_group_name_H-M   'P 1'
#
loop_
_entity.id
_entity.type
_entity.pdbx_description
1 polymer ?
#
loop_
_entity_poly.entity_id
_entity_poly.type
_entity_poly.pdbx_seq_one_letter_code
_entity_poly.pdbx_strand_id
1 'polypeptide(L)'
;MTTIKVERAAQPPQRAAYASIEPAIGPTAQLLVSGGDARVLLDPQHGMNKYGCRPVPDATLLAFGSSTASIISEAGYAAADQLRRRLLVEVGREPHAA
;
A
#
# COMPACT_ATOMS: atom_id res chain seq x y z
N MET A 1 -31.04 -4.08 22.16
CA MET A 1 -30.95 -3.79 20.72
C MET A 1 -30.15 -2.50 20.57
N THR A 2 -28.82 -2.61 20.51
CA THR A 2 -27.91 -1.46 20.60
C THR A 2 -27.49 -1.06 19.20
N THR A 3 -27.92 0.12 18.75
CA THR A 3 -27.61 0.65 17.42
C THR A 3 -26.21 1.29 17.45
N ILE A 4 -25.24 0.70 16.76
CA ILE A 4 -23.94 1.32 16.52
C ILE A 4 -24.13 2.37 15.42
N LYS A 5 -24.04 3.65 15.77
CA LYS A 5 -23.90 4.75 14.81
C LYS A 5 -22.50 4.68 14.22
N VAL A 6 -22.38 4.21 12.98
CA VAL A 6 -21.15 4.32 12.20
C VAL A 6 -21.10 5.73 11.61
N GLU A 7 -20.47 6.64 12.33
CA GLU A 7 -20.26 8.00 11.85
C GLU A 7 -19.15 7.99 10.79
N ARG A 8 -19.52 8.34 9.56
CA ARG A 8 -18.63 8.32 8.40
C ARG A 8 -17.80 9.59 8.40
N ALA A 9 -16.63 9.54 9.04
CA ALA A 9 -15.63 10.58 8.87
C ALA A 9 -15.16 10.57 7.40
N ALA A 10 -15.62 11.57 6.62
CA ALA A 10 -15.07 11.84 5.30
C ALA A 10 -13.66 12.42 5.50
N GLN A 11 -12.66 11.56 5.52
CA GLN A 11 -11.27 11.99 5.47
C GLN A 11 -11.06 12.67 4.10
N PRO A 12 -10.65 13.95 4.04
CA PRO A 12 -10.38 14.60 2.76
C PRO A 12 -9.27 13.80 2.04
N PRO A 13 -9.29 13.72 0.70
CA PRO A 13 -8.22 13.07 -0.05
C PRO A 13 -6.93 13.82 0.29
N GLN A 14 -6.04 13.14 1.03
CA GLN A 14 -4.68 13.62 1.24
C GLN A 14 -3.99 13.51 -0.12
N ARG A 15 -4.15 14.53 -0.96
CA ARG A 15 -3.28 14.78 -2.11
C ARG A 15 -1.92 15.10 -1.52
N ALA A 16 -1.16 14.06 -1.18
CA ALA A 16 0.24 14.19 -0.87
C ALA A 16 0.85 14.95 -2.05
N ALA A 17 1.33 16.15 -1.79
CA ALA A 17 2.10 16.90 -2.76
C ALA A 17 3.17 15.95 -3.29
N TYR A 18 3.19 15.75 -4.60
CA TYR A 18 4.33 15.16 -5.29
C TYR A 18 5.48 16.16 -5.15
N ALA A 19 6.04 16.28 -3.94
CA ALA A 19 7.29 16.96 -3.74
C ALA A 19 8.27 16.32 -4.70
N SER A 20 9.08 17.13 -5.38
CA SER A 20 10.07 16.66 -6.34
C SER A 20 11.08 15.78 -5.60
N ILE A 21 10.85 14.48 -5.59
CA ILE A 21 11.78 13.47 -5.09
C ILE A 21 12.42 12.87 -6.34
N GLU A 22 13.75 12.97 -6.44
CA GLU A 22 14.57 12.03 -7.21
C GLU A 22 13.92 10.64 -7.20
N PRO A 23 13.77 9.94 -8.34
CA PRO A 23 12.79 8.87 -8.47
C PRO A 23 13.28 7.56 -7.86
N ALA A 24 13.52 7.56 -6.56
CA ALA A 24 13.66 6.36 -5.76
C ALA A 24 12.24 5.81 -5.54
N ILE A 25 11.79 4.95 -6.44
CA ILE A 25 10.57 4.16 -6.25
C ILE A 25 10.74 3.34 -4.95
N GLY A 26 10.05 3.77 -3.90
CA GLY A 26 10.17 3.22 -2.54
C GLY A 26 9.82 1.73 -2.44
N PRO A 27 10.10 1.05 -1.32
CA PRO A 27 9.88 -0.39 -1.17
C PRO A 27 8.43 -0.82 -1.47
N THR A 28 8.26 -2.02 -2.02
CA THR A 28 6.94 -2.56 -2.41
C THR A 28 5.92 -2.49 -1.29
N ALA A 29 6.28 -2.89 -0.06
CA ALA A 29 5.40 -2.79 1.10
C ALA A 29 4.90 -1.36 1.39
N GLN A 30 5.75 -0.34 1.20
CA GLN A 30 5.36 1.05 1.40
C GLN A 30 4.43 1.53 0.28
N LEU A 31 4.71 1.13 -0.96
CA LEU A 31 3.86 1.48 -2.12
C LEU A 31 2.47 0.88 -2.02
N LEU A 32 2.35 -0.36 -1.53
CA LEU A 32 1.08 -1.07 -1.34
C LEU A 32 0.11 -0.36 -0.38
N VAL A 33 0.62 0.49 0.53
CA VAL A 33 -0.18 1.25 1.49
C VAL A 33 -0.20 2.76 1.20
N SER A 34 0.43 3.17 0.10
CA SER A 34 0.50 4.58 -0.30
C SER A 34 -0.73 4.99 -1.13
N GLY A 35 -1.15 6.25 -1.02
CA GLY A 35 -2.19 6.85 -1.88
C GLY A 35 -3.62 6.34 -1.69
N GLY A 36 -3.87 5.40 -0.77
CA GLY A 36 -5.20 4.87 -0.44
C GLY A 36 -5.93 5.68 0.64
N ASP A 37 -7.08 5.15 1.08
CA ASP A 37 -7.85 5.72 2.18
C ASP A 37 -7.46 5.12 3.55
N ALA A 38 -8.15 5.58 4.61
CA ALA A 38 -7.88 5.17 5.99
C ALA A 38 -7.98 3.66 6.26
N ARG A 39 -8.53 2.85 5.34
CA ARG A 39 -8.59 1.39 5.46
C ARG A 39 -7.24 0.71 5.28
N VAL A 40 -6.37 1.25 4.42
CA VAL A 40 -5.06 0.65 4.09
C VAL A 40 -3.90 1.30 4.85
N LEU A 41 -4.14 2.41 5.54
CA LEU A 41 -3.16 3.01 6.45
C LEU A 41 -2.79 2.01 7.55
N LEU A 42 -1.48 1.91 7.82
CA LEU A 42 -0.95 1.05 8.87
C LEU A 42 -0.98 1.76 10.21
N ASP A 43 -1.40 1.02 11.23
CA ASP A 43 -1.23 1.41 12.61
C ASP A 43 0.29 1.49 12.94
N PRO A 44 0.81 2.61 13.46
CA PRO A 44 2.23 2.76 13.74
C PRO A 44 2.79 1.82 14.81
N GLN A 45 1.93 1.31 15.72
CA GLN A 45 2.35 0.42 16.79
C GLN A 45 2.43 -1.03 16.30
N HIS A 46 1.47 -1.45 15.47
CA HIS A 46 1.30 -2.85 15.07
C HIS A 46 1.76 -3.14 13.63
N GLY A 47 1.89 -2.11 12.79
CA GLY A 47 2.24 -2.26 11.37
C GLY A 47 1.17 -2.96 10.54
N MET A 48 -0.10 -2.88 10.97
CA MET A 48 -1.26 -3.55 10.35
C MET A 48 -2.31 -2.53 9.95
N ASN A 49 -3.06 -2.82 8.88
CA ASN A 49 -4.19 -2.00 8.46
C ASN A 49 -5.43 -2.21 9.35
N LYS A 50 -6.54 -1.52 9.08
CA LYS A 50 -7.79 -1.64 9.87
C LYS A 50 -8.41 -3.05 9.90
N TYR A 51 -7.96 -3.93 9.01
CA TYR A 51 -8.40 -5.32 8.93
C TYR A 51 -7.38 -6.31 9.55
N GLY A 52 -6.31 -5.81 10.17
CA GLY A 52 -5.26 -6.64 10.75
C GLY A 52 -4.27 -7.21 9.74
N CYS A 53 -4.24 -6.71 8.50
CA CYS A 53 -3.35 -7.20 7.45
C CYS A 53 -2.06 -6.37 7.39
N ARG A 54 -0.92 -7.06 7.28
CA ARG A 54 0.39 -6.45 7.00
C ARG A 54 0.57 -6.24 5.49
N PRO A 55 1.41 -5.27 5.05
CA PRO A 55 1.68 -5.05 3.63
C PRO A 55 2.72 -6.02 3.04
N VAL A 56 2.88 -7.19 3.65
CA VAL A 56 3.82 -8.24 3.26
C VAL A 56 3.13 -9.60 3.37
N PRO A 57 3.55 -10.61 2.60
CA PRO A 57 2.97 -11.94 2.69
C PRO A 57 3.13 -12.57 4.07
N ASP A 58 2.17 -13.40 4.44
CA ASP A 58 2.21 -14.27 5.61
C ASP A 58 1.63 -15.63 5.22
N ALA A 59 2.49 -16.63 5.07
CA ALA A 59 2.12 -17.99 4.64
C ALA A 59 1.24 -18.72 5.68
N THR A 60 1.16 -18.21 6.92
CA THR A 60 0.36 -18.82 7.98
C THR A 60 -1.10 -18.36 7.98
N LEU A 61 -1.42 -17.34 7.17
CA LEU A 61 -2.74 -16.73 7.13
C LEU A 61 -3.50 -17.11 5.85
N LEU A 62 -4.72 -17.60 6.02
CA LEU A 62 -5.65 -17.82 4.91
C LEU A 62 -6.45 -16.55 4.64
N ALA A 63 -6.41 -16.07 3.39
CA ALA A 63 -7.08 -14.85 2.94
C ALA A 63 -8.46 -15.16 2.33
N PHE A 64 -9.52 -15.13 3.15
CA PHE A 64 -10.92 -15.25 2.68
C PHE A 64 -11.64 -13.89 2.58
N GLY A 65 -10.94 -12.79 2.88
CA GLY A 65 -11.48 -11.44 2.82
C GLY A 65 -11.35 -10.79 1.44
N SER A 66 -11.93 -9.60 1.30
CA SER A 66 -11.73 -8.76 0.09
C SER A 66 -10.25 -8.39 -0.11
N SER A 67 -9.87 -7.90 -1.29
CA SER A 67 -8.48 -7.51 -1.61
C SER A 67 -7.84 -6.49 -0.66
N THR A 68 -8.64 -5.67 0.05
CA THR A 68 -8.12 -4.72 1.08
C THR A 68 -8.13 -5.28 2.49
N ALA A 69 -8.87 -6.37 2.72
CA ALA A 69 -9.06 -7.04 4.01
C ALA A 69 -8.44 -8.45 4.01
N SER A 70 -7.40 -8.63 3.20
CA SER A 70 -6.69 -9.89 3.02
C SER A 70 -5.19 -9.61 3.00
N ILE A 71 -4.41 -10.55 3.52
CA ILE A 71 -2.97 -10.53 3.37
C ILE A 71 -2.62 -10.62 1.89
N ILE A 72 -1.62 -9.86 1.44
CA ILE A 72 -1.14 -9.99 0.06
C ILE A 72 -0.52 -11.37 -0.12
N SER A 73 -0.82 -12.05 -1.23
CA SER A 73 -0.22 -13.35 -1.53
C SER A 73 1.27 -13.21 -1.86
N GLU A 74 2.04 -14.27 -1.65
CA GLU A 74 3.46 -14.31 -2.04
C GLU A 74 3.66 -14.00 -3.52
N ALA A 75 2.86 -14.65 -4.39
CA ALA A 75 2.92 -14.42 -5.83
C ALA A 75 2.57 -12.97 -6.20
N GLY A 76 1.56 -12.38 -5.56
CA GLY A 76 1.17 -10.98 -5.78
C GLY A 76 2.26 -10.00 -5.36
N TYR A 77 2.85 -10.21 -4.18
CA TYR A 77 3.95 -9.38 -3.70
C TYR A 77 5.19 -9.50 -4.61
N ALA A 78 5.53 -10.72 -5.05
CA ALA A 78 6.65 -10.96 -5.97
C ALA A 78 6.44 -10.27 -7.32
N ALA A 79 5.23 -10.35 -7.88
CA ALA A 79 4.89 -9.68 -9.13
C ALA A 79 4.98 -8.14 -9.00
N ALA A 80 4.49 -7.58 -7.89
CA ALA A 80 4.59 -6.15 -7.61
C ALA A 80 6.05 -5.70 -7.47
N ASP A 81 6.89 -6.45 -6.74
CA ASP A 81 8.31 -6.12 -6.60
C ASP A 81 9.08 -6.27 -7.91
N GLN A 82 8.75 -7.26 -8.73
CA GLN A 82 9.33 -7.39 -10.07
C GLN A 82 9.00 -6.19 -10.95
N LEU A 83 7.74 -5.73 -10.96
CA LEU A 83 7.35 -4.54 -11.69
C LEU A 83 8.09 -3.30 -11.17
N ARG A 84 8.16 -3.15 -9.85
CA ARG A 84 8.90 -2.06 -9.20
C ARG A 84 10.36 -2.01 -9.64
N ARG A 85 11.05 -3.16 -9.68
CA ARG A 85 12.44 -3.26 -10.15
C ARG A 85 12.58 -2.90 -11.63
N ARG A 86 11.63 -3.30 -12.48
CA ARG A 86 11.62 -2.91 -13.90
C ARG A 86 11.48 -1.39 -14.06
N LEU A 87 10.56 -0.78 -13.32
CA LEU A 87 10.35 0.67 -13.37
C LEU A 87 11.58 1.44 -12.89
N LEU A 88 12.28 0.96 -11.84
CA LEU A 88 13.55 1.55 -11.39
C LEU A 88 14.62 1.55 -12.49
N VAL A 89 14.69 0.49 -13.29
CA VAL A 89 15.63 0.40 -14.42
C VAL A 89 15.25 1.38 -15.52
N GLU A 90 13.98 1.47 -15.90
CA GLU A 90 13.54 2.39 -16.96
C GLU A 90 13.69 3.86 -16.56
N VAL A 91 13.38 4.20 -15.31
CA VAL A 91 13.59 5.55 -14.78
C VAL A 91 15.06 5.97 -14.83
N GLY A 92 16.00 5.03 -14.59
CA GLY A 92 17.43 5.30 -14.74
C GLY A 92 17.91 5.34 -16.19
N ARG A 93 17.09 4.92 -17.16
CA ARG A 93 17.41 4.91 -18.59
C ARG A 93 16.94 6.15 -19.32
N GLU A 94 15.90 6.83 -18.84
CA GLU A 94 15.45 8.09 -19.41
C GLU A 94 16.53 9.15 -19.22
N PRO A 95 17.20 9.65 -20.28
CA PRO A 95 17.98 10.87 -20.15
C PRO A 95 16.98 11.96 -19.82
N HIS A 96 17.23 12.69 -18.73
CA HIS A 96 16.49 13.91 -18.40
C HIS A 96 16.68 14.89 -19.57
N ALA A 97 15.78 14.86 -20.56
CA ALA A 97 15.80 15.78 -21.67
C ALA A 97 15.54 17.18 -21.08
N ALA A 98 16.59 18.00 -21.14
CA ALA A 98 16.64 19.38 -20.68
C ALA A 98 15.66 20.30 -21.44
#